data_AF-A0AAV7NWC3-F1
#
_entry.id   AF-A0AAV7NWC3-F1
#
_cell.length_a   1.000
_cell.length_b   1.000
_cell.length_c   1.000
_cell.angle_alpha   90.00
_cell.angle_beta   90.00
_cell.angle_gamma   90.00
#
_symmetry.space_group_name_H-M   'P 1'
#
loop_
_entity.id
_entity.type
_entity.pdbx_description
1 polymer ?
#
loop_
_entity_poly.entity_id
_entity_poly.type
_entity_poly.pdbx_seq_one_letter_code
_entity_poly.pdbx_strand_id
1 'polypeptide(L)'
;MERYYFGKREQGKEESVEEYITSLSKLAASCKFGALVDERIRDQFVLKCSSDKIREELWLKDEPPLEEVILVAKRVEHMMREMCDVLYTRSLHAITWIRKGNRVTCGDGWIGKTDGWGG
;
A
#
# COMPACT_ATOMS: atom_id res chain seq x y z
N MET A 1 -20.13 -0.05 -27.54
CA MET A 1 -20.23 -0.80 -26.25
C MET A 1 -18.98 -0.61 -25.41
N GLU A 2 -17.84 -0.30 -26.03
CA GLU A 2 -16.54 -0.12 -25.38
C GLU A 2 -16.56 0.97 -24.29
N ARG A 3 -17.30 2.07 -24.51
CA ARG A 3 -17.45 3.15 -23.51
C ARG A 3 -18.07 2.68 -22.19
N TYR A 4 -18.97 1.71 -22.25
CA TYR A 4 -19.56 1.12 -21.04
C TYR A 4 -18.52 0.31 -20.27
N TYR A 5 -17.71 -0.50 -20.97
CA TYR A 5 -16.62 -1.26 -20.35
C TYR A 5 -15.53 -0.35 -19.78
N PHE A 6 -15.22 0.76 -20.46
CA PHE A 6 -14.32 1.79 -19.95
C PHE A 6 -14.84 2.37 -18.63
N GLY A 7 -16.11 2.80 -18.58
CA GLY A 7 -16.69 3.37 -17.35
C GLY A 7 -16.82 2.37 -16.19
N LYS A 8 -17.01 1.07 -16.50
CA LYS A 8 -17.07 -0.01 -15.52
C LYS A 8 -15.67 -0.45 -15.03
N ARG A 9 -14.59 -0.01 -15.67
CA ARG A 9 -13.24 -0.48 -15.35
C ARG A 9 -12.73 0.18 -14.06
N GLU A 10 -12.48 -0.65 -13.04
CA GLU A 10 -11.97 -0.23 -11.73
C GLU A 10 -10.62 -0.89 -11.44
N GLN A 11 -9.74 -0.23 -10.69
CA GLN A 11 -8.42 -0.77 -10.36
C GLN A 11 -8.56 -2.05 -9.51
N GLY A 12 -7.88 -3.12 -9.90
CA GLY A 12 -7.83 -4.35 -9.11
C GLY A 12 -7.08 -4.14 -7.77
N LYS A 13 -7.40 -4.93 -6.74
CA LYS A 13 -6.75 -4.83 -5.43
C LYS A 13 -5.23 -5.08 -5.47
N GLU A 14 -4.80 -5.92 -6.39
CA GLU A 14 -3.39 -6.31 -6.59
C GLU A 14 -2.80 -5.71 -7.87
N GLU A 15 -3.56 -4.86 -8.55
CA GLU A 15 -3.14 -4.24 -9.81
C GLU A 15 -2.35 -2.96 -9.53
N SER A 16 -1.14 -2.85 -10.10
CA SER A 16 -0.33 -1.64 -9.98
C SER A 16 -0.98 -0.47 -10.72
N VAL A 17 -0.60 0.75 -10.33
CA VAL A 17 -1.09 1.97 -11.00
C VAL A 17 -0.75 1.94 -12.50
N GLU A 18 0.45 1.48 -12.86
CA GLU A 18 0.94 1.42 -14.24
C GLU A 18 0.13 0.44 -15.11
N GLU A 19 -0.16 -0.75 -14.59
CA GLU A 19 -0.98 -1.75 -15.28
C GLU A 19 -2.40 -1.26 -15.49
N TYR A 20 -2.95 -0.57 -14.49
CA TYR A 20 -4.29 -0.01 -14.56
C TYR A 20 -4.40 1.07 -15.64
N ILE A 21 -3.46 2.03 -15.67
CA ILE A 21 -3.42 3.08 -16.72
C ILE A 21 -3.23 2.44 -18.10
N THR A 22 -2.32 1.47 -18.23
CA THR A 22 -2.08 0.77 -19.50
C THR A 22 -3.36 0.09 -20.01
N SER A 23 -4.11 -0.54 -19.09
CA SER A 23 -5.40 -1.17 -19.40
C SER A 23 -6.46 -0.15 -19.81
N LEU A 24 -6.54 0.98 -19.11
CA LEU A 24 -7.43 2.08 -19.45
C LEU A 24 -7.13 2.66 -20.83
N SER A 25 -5.84 2.90 -21.15
CA SER A 25 -5.42 3.41 -22.46
C SER A 25 -5.79 2.46 -23.60
N LYS A 26 -5.64 1.14 -23.40
CA LYS A 26 -6.07 0.12 -24.38
C LYS A 26 -7.58 0.15 -24.61
N LEU A 27 -8.38 0.31 -23.56
CA LEU A 27 -9.84 0.43 -23.67
C LEU A 27 -10.26 1.78 -24.27
N ALA A 28 -9.55 2.86 -23.96
CA ALA A 28 -9.83 4.19 -24.47
C ALA A 28 -9.57 4.29 -25.98
N ALA A 29 -8.55 3.57 -26.50
CA ALA A 29 -8.23 3.50 -27.91
C ALA A 29 -9.39 2.98 -28.77
N SER A 30 -10.19 2.02 -28.26
CA SER A 30 -11.37 1.51 -28.98
C SER A 30 -12.62 2.38 -28.81
N CYS A 31 -12.64 3.30 -27.84
CA CYS A 31 -13.79 4.14 -27.51
C CYS A 31 -13.96 5.40 -28.38
N LYS A 32 -12.96 5.71 -29.23
CA LYS A 32 -12.92 6.89 -30.12
C LYS A 32 -13.23 8.19 -29.36
N PHE A 33 -12.48 8.48 -28.30
CA PHE A 33 -12.62 9.73 -27.52
C PHE A 33 -11.98 10.95 -28.21
N GLY A 34 -11.14 10.75 -29.23
CA GLY A 34 -10.47 11.84 -29.93
C GLY A 34 -9.48 12.56 -29.02
N ALA A 35 -9.48 13.89 -29.05
CA ALA A 35 -8.57 14.72 -28.24
C ALA A 35 -8.81 14.61 -26.72
N LEU A 36 -9.99 14.17 -26.29
CA LEU A 36 -10.37 14.09 -24.87
C LEU A 36 -9.96 12.77 -24.22
N VAL A 37 -9.15 11.95 -24.89
CA VAL A 37 -8.77 10.62 -24.38
C VAL A 37 -8.04 10.71 -23.05
N ASP A 38 -7.13 11.68 -22.91
CA ASP A 38 -6.32 11.85 -21.70
C ASP A 38 -7.16 12.37 -20.53
N GLU A 39 -8.07 13.31 -20.78
CA GLU A 39 -9.04 13.80 -19.79
C GLU A 39 -9.93 12.66 -19.30
N ARG A 40 -10.41 11.80 -20.20
CA ARG A 40 -11.27 10.67 -19.84
C ARG A 40 -10.53 9.62 -19.02
N ILE A 41 -9.27 9.33 -19.36
CA ILE A 41 -8.43 8.41 -18.59
C ILE A 41 -8.17 8.99 -17.19
N ARG A 42 -7.86 10.28 -17.10
CA ARG A 42 -7.66 10.98 -15.83
C ARG A 42 -8.90 10.90 -14.95
N ASP A 43 -10.07 11.28 -15.47
CA ASP A 43 -11.31 11.31 -14.70
C ASP A 43 -11.68 9.90 -14.22
N GLN A 44 -11.56 8.90 -15.09
CA GLN A 44 -11.80 7.50 -14.74
C GLN A 44 -10.83 7.02 -13.67
N PHE A 45 -9.55 7.40 -13.77
CA PHE A 45 -8.52 7.05 -12.80
C PHE A 45 -8.84 7.63 -11.42
N VAL A 46 -9.17 8.92 -11.33
CA VAL A 46 -9.50 9.58 -10.05
C VAL A 46 -10.74 8.92 -9.40
N LEU A 47 -11.76 8.60 -10.20
CA LEU A 47 -13.01 8.00 -9.71
C LEU A 47 -12.86 6.55 -9.25
N LYS A 48 -12.01 5.76 -9.92
CA LYS A 48 -11.95 4.30 -9.75
C LYS A 48 -10.59 3.76 -9.29
N CYS A 49 -9.70 4.64 -8.82
CA CYS A 49 -8.48 4.24 -8.13
C CYS A 49 -8.80 3.58 -6.79
N SER A 50 -8.09 2.50 -6.48
CA SER A 50 -8.23 1.70 -5.26
C SER A 50 -7.73 2.45 -4.01
N SER A 51 -6.73 3.33 -4.18
CA SER A 51 -6.10 4.04 -3.05
C SER A 51 -6.77 5.38 -2.79
N ASP A 52 -7.41 5.50 -1.61
CA ASP A 52 -7.97 6.77 -1.15
C ASP A 52 -6.89 7.85 -0.95
N LYS A 53 -5.65 7.44 -0.62
CA LYS A 53 -4.51 8.37 -0.47
C LYS A 53 -4.13 9.03 -1.78
N ILE A 54 -4.13 8.26 -2.88
CA ILE A 54 -3.91 8.82 -4.22
C ILE A 54 -5.04 9.80 -4.55
N ARG A 55 -6.29 9.45 -4.23
CA ARG A 55 -7.45 10.30 -4.50
C ARG A 55 -7.39 11.62 -3.73
N GLU A 56 -7.02 11.57 -2.45
CA GLU A 56 -6.83 12.74 -1.58
C GLU A 56 -5.76 13.69 -2.11
N GLU A 57 -4.57 13.17 -2.44
CA GLU A 57 -3.46 13.95 -3.01
C GLU A 57 -3.81 14.59 -4.36
N LEU A 58 -4.63 13.92 -5.17
CA LEU A 58 -5.10 14.44 -6.45
C LEU A 58 -6.19 15.50 -6.29
N TRP A 59 -7.07 15.38 -5.28
CA TRP A 59 -8.08 16.41 -4.97
C TRP A 59 -7.49 17.72 -4.47
N LEU A 60 -6.30 17.68 -3.88
CA LEU A 60 -5.55 18.87 -3.46
C LEU A 60 -4.96 19.65 -4.64
N LYS A 61 -4.86 19.05 -5.82
CA LYS A 61 -4.31 19.67 -7.04
C LYS A 61 -5.41 20.22 -7.93
N ASP A 62 -5.16 21.40 -8.50
CA ASP A 62 -6.08 22.06 -9.42
C ASP A 62 -5.91 21.48 -10.83
N GLU A 63 -6.85 20.62 -11.23
CA GLU A 63 -6.94 19.95 -12.55
C GLU A 63 -5.61 19.48 -13.18
N PRO A 64 -4.86 18.55 -12.55
CA PRO A 64 -3.58 18.11 -13.08
C PRO A 64 -3.70 17.44 -14.46
N PRO A 65 -2.70 17.60 -15.36
CA PRO A 65 -2.62 16.83 -16.59
C PRO A 65 -2.41 15.34 -16.28
N LEU A 66 -2.78 14.47 -17.23
CA LEU A 66 -2.71 13.01 -17.04
C LEU A 66 -1.30 12.57 -16.58
N GLU A 67 -0.25 13.11 -17.18
CA GLU A 67 1.13 12.76 -16.81
C GLU A 67 1.47 13.08 -15.34
N GLU A 68 0.99 14.21 -14.82
CA GLU A 68 1.18 14.56 -13.42
C GLU A 68 0.40 13.63 -12.49
N VAL A 69 -0.82 13.24 -12.88
CA VAL A 69 -1.62 12.25 -12.13
C VAL A 69 -0.87 10.93 -12.00
N ILE A 70 -0.28 10.46 -13.09
CA ILE A 70 0.52 9.22 -13.12
C ILE A 70 1.73 9.35 -12.18
N LEU A 71 2.45 10.48 -12.23
CA LEU A 71 3.61 10.71 -11.37
C LEU A 71 3.26 10.73 -9.87
N VAL A 72 2.16 11.40 -9.51
CA VAL A 72 1.66 11.43 -8.12
C VAL A 72 1.26 10.03 -7.67
N ALA A 73 0.50 9.32 -8.49
CA ALA A 73 0.01 7.99 -8.16
C ALA A 73 1.16 6.99 -7.97
N LYS A 74 2.18 7.00 -8.84
CA LYS A 74 3.39 6.16 -8.69
C LYS A 74 4.16 6.49 -7.42
N ARG A 75 4.31 7.78 -7.09
CA ARG A 75 4.99 8.22 -5.87
C ARG A 75 4.29 7.70 -4.64
N VAL A 76 2.97 7.86 -4.56
CA VAL A 76 2.18 7.40 -3.42
C VAL A 76 2.20 5.87 -3.33
N GLU A 77 2.07 5.15 -4.45
CA GLU A 77 2.19 3.69 -4.47
C GLU A 77 3.55 3.22 -3.92
N HIS A 78 4.64 3.86 -4.35
CA HIS A 78 5.99 3.57 -3.87
C HIS A 78 6.11 3.81 -2.36
N MET A 79 5.69 4.99 -1.89
CA MET A 79 5.73 5.33 -0.47
C MET A 79 4.92 4.37 0.38
N MET A 80 3.73 3.95 -0.08
CA MET A 80 2.90 2.98 0.63
C MET A 80 3.55 1.60 0.67
N ARG A 81 4.20 1.18 -0.42
CA ARG A 81 4.92 -0.09 -0.50
C ARG A 81 6.13 -0.11 0.44
N GLU A 82 6.93 0.94 0.44
CA GLU A 82 8.08 1.10 1.34
C GLU A 82 7.64 1.18 2.80
N MET A 83 6.58 1.95 3.10
CA MET A 83 6.04 2.05 4.45
C MET A 83 5.59 0.68 4.97
N CYS A 84 4.93 -0.12 4.14
CA CYS A 84 4.53 -1.48 4.51
C CYS A 84 5.74 -2.36 4.87
N ASP A 85 6.83 -2.26 4.11
CA ASP A 85 8.08 -3.00 4.35
C ASP A 85 8.77 -2.57 5.65
N VAL A 86 8.83 -1.26 5.91
CA VAL A 86 9.41 -0.72 7.16
C VAL A 86 8.60 -1.13 8.39
N LEU A 87 7.27 -1.12 8.30
CA LEU A 87 6.40 -1.54 9.41
C LEU A 87 6.53 -3.04 9.71
N TYR A 88 6.67 -3.87 8.68
CA TYR A 88 6.89 -5.31 8.82
C TYR A 88 8.27 -5.63 9.42
N THR A 89 9.34 -5.02 8.89
CA THR A 89 10.71 -5.22 9.37
C THR A 89 10.88 -4.77 10.83
N ARG A 90 10.27 -3.65 11.24
CA ARG A 90 10.29 -3.19 12.64
C ARG A 90 9.54 -4.13 13.57
N SER A 91 8.42 -4.69 13.12
CA SER A 91 7.66 -5.69 13.87
C SER A 91 8.45 -6.99 14.05
N LEU A 92 9.14 -7.47 13.01
CA LEU A 92 10.03 -8.63 13.10
C LEU A 92 11.23 -8.39 14.02
N HIS A 93 11.85 -7.21 13.97
CA HIS A 93 12.95 -6.86 14.88
C HIS A 93 12.50 -6.81 16.35
N ALA A 94 11.29 -6.33 16.62
CA ALA A 94 10.71 -6.36 17.97
C ALA A 94 10.45 -7.80 18.47
N ILE A 95 9.89 -8.67 17.61
CA ILE A 95 9.63 -10.08 17.94
C ILE A 95 10.95 -10.85 18.18
N THR A 96 11.97 -10.60 17.37
CA THR A 96 13.28 -11.26 17.49
C THR A 96 14.05 -10.81 18.74
N TRP A 97 13.92 -9.55 19.15
CA TRP A 97 14.45 -9.07 20.44
C TRP A 97 13.76 -9.76 21.63
N ILE A 98 12.44 -9.89 21.62
CA ILE A 98 11.70 -10.62 22.67
C ILE A 98 12.16 -12.08 22.74
N ARG A 99 12.31 -12.76 21.60
CA ARG A 99 12.81 -14.15 21.56
C ARG A 99 14.26 -14.31 22.04
N LYS A 100 15.15 -13.35 21.77
CA LYS A 100 16.54 -13.39 22.23
C LYS A 100 16.71 -12.96 23.69
N GLY A 101 15.86 -12.06 24.19
CA GLY A 101 15.86 -11.58 25.58
C GLY A 101 15.16 -12.49 26.58
N ASN A 102 14.31 -13.42 26.11
CA ASN A 102 13.53 -14.32 26.96
C ASN A 102 14.08 -15.77 26.97
N ARG A 103 15.40 -15.94 26.88
CA ARG A 103 16.06 -17.18 27.34
C ARG A 103 16.21 -17.10 28.85
N VAL A 104 15.08 -17.18 29.57
CA VAL A 104 15.08 -17.51 30.99
C VAL A 104 15.60 -18.94 31.06
N THR A 105 16.87 -19.12 31.41
CA THR A 105 17.34 -20.42 31.83
C THR A 105 16.61 -20.71 33.13
N CYS A 106 15.66 -21.64 33.10
CA CYS A 106 15.30 -22.38 34.30
C CYS A 106 16.56 -23.13 34.72
N GLY A 107 17.42 -22.47 35.49
CA GLY A 107 18.53 -23.07 36.19
C GLY A 107 17.98 -23.68 37.47
N ASP A 108 18.13 -24.98 37.58
CA ASP A 108 17.93 -25.76 38.79
C ASP A 108 18.57 -25.07 40.01
N GLY A 109 17.82 -24.98 41.12
CA GLY A 109 18.33 -24.34 42.33
C GLY A 109 17.31 -24.27 43.45
N TRP A 110 16.79 -25.41 43.91
CA TRP A 110 16.20 -25.49 45.24
C TRP A 110 17.31 -25.34 46.29
N ILE A 111 17.64 -24.10 46.66
CA ILE A 111 18.39 -23.83 47.91
C ILE A 111 17.34 -23.68 49.01
N GLY A 112 16.95 -24.81 49.58
CA GLY A 112 16.30 -24.84 50.88
C GLY A 112 17.31 -24.41 51.93
N LYS A 113 17.16 -23.17 52.42
CA LYS A 113 17.80 -22.73 53.65
C LYS A 113 17.19 -23.52 54.82
N THR A 114 17.98 -24.34 55.50
CA THR A 114 17.68 -24.70 56.89
C THR A 114 18.57 -23.86 57.78
N ASP A 115 18.01 -22.73 58.20
CA ASP A 115 18.56 -21.87 59.22
C ASP A 115 18.43 -22.62 60.55
N GLY A 116 19.56 -22.95 61.17
CA GLY A 116 19.60 -23.44 62.55
C GLY A 116 19.22 -22.31 63.51
N TRP A 117 18.24 -22.58 64.38
CA TRP A 117 18.03 -21.85 65.63
C TRP A 117 18.18 -22.82 66.78
N GLY A 118 19.10 -22.49 67.69
CA GLY A 118 19.32 -23.22 68.93
C GLY A 118 18.22 -22.99 69.96
N GLY A 119 18.20 -23.90 70.93
CA GLY A 119 17.41 -23.91 72.15
C GLY A 119 17.76 -25.17 72.94
#